data_AF-A0A420N302-F1
#
_entry.id   AF-A0A420N302-F1
#
_cell.length_a   1.000
_cell.length_b   1.000
_cell.length_c   1.000
_cell.angle_alpha   90.00
_cell.angle_beta   90.00
_cell.angle_gamma   90.00
#
_symmetry.space_group_name_H-M   'P 1'
#
loop_
_entity.id
_entity.type
_entity.pdbx_description
1 polymer ?
#
loop_
_entity_poly.entity_id
_entity_poly.type
_entity_poly.pdbx_seq_one_letter_code
_entity_poly.pdbx_strand_id
1 'polypeptide(L)'
;MAGTSLWDYIFIRASIFLLHLIAPLSVACSLVSLLARLPFQLPRALQAWLALEALFYLAVYLPLNKYLQRAAKHPVPPCRADRRKLFLKCHNNIPDPAQYLRKWFRNAPVSEIKRDNVKDFFRWAFLNTGDYDSTYDEELEEYTQEIEKLLGKKLEPGRGNAKCLRLTLEKVEMLHRSLTWYL
;
A
#
# COMPACT_ATOMS: atom_id res chain seq x y z
N MET A 1 13.76 -5.74 -17.80
CA MET A 1 12.84 -6.75 -18.37
C MET A 1 13.29 -8.10 -17.83
N ALA A 2 12.59 -8.65 -16.84
CA ALA A 2 12.87 -9.98 -16.30
C ALA A 2 11.91 -10.98 -16.95
N GLY A 3 12.44 -12.03 -17.58
CA GLY A 3 11.74 -13.25 -17.99
C GLY A 3 10.80 -13.12 -19.20
N THR A 4 11.26 -13.46 -20.39
CA THR A 4 10.39 -13.69 -21.57
C THR A 4 9.85 -15.13 -21.64
N SER A 5 10.35 -16.05 -20.80
CA SER A 5 9.95 -17.46 -20.76
C SER A 5 9.04 -17.78 -19.57
N LEU A 6 8.01 -18.60 -19.80
CA LEU A 6 7.12 -19.12 -18.74
C LEU A 6 7.91 -19.87 -17.65
N TRP A 7 9.01 -20.53 -18.02
CA TRP A 7 9.84 -21.27 -17.08
C TRP A 7 10.57 -20.36 -16.09
N ASP A 8 11.09 -19.22 -16.55
CA ASP A 8 11.75 -18.24 -15.68
C ASP A 8 10.76 -17.70 -14.64
N TYR A 9 9.53 -17.44 -15.08
CA TYR A 9 8.46 -16.96 -14.20
C TYR A 9 8.08 -18.00 -13.14
N ILE A 10 7.91 -19.27 -13.54
CA ILE A 10 7.63 -20.37 -12.60
C ILE A 10 8.77 -20.53 -11.61
N PHE A 11 10.02 -20.52 -12.08
CA PHE A 11 11.21 -20.65 -11.24
C PHE A 11 11.32 -19.51 -10.21
N ILE A 12 11.11 -18.26 -10.64
CA ILE A 12 11.13 -17.09 -9.76
C ILE A 12 10.01 -17.20 -8.72
N ARG A 13 8.78 -17.52 -9.14
CA ARG A 13 7.65 -17.67 -8.19
C ARG A 13 7.87 -18.81 -7.19
N ALA A 14 8.39 -19.95 -7.64
CA ALA A 14 8.71 -21.07 -6.76
C ALA A 14 9.81 -20.70 -5.74
N SER A 15 10.85 -19.99 -6.19
CA SER A 15 11.93 -19.51 -5.33
C SER A 15 11.43 -18.52 -4.28
N ILE A 16 10.60 -17.55 -4.68
CA ILE A 16 9.96 -16.60 -3.75
C ILE A 16 9.12 -17.36 -2.72
N PHE A 17 8.30 -18.31 -3.16
CA PHE A 17 7.45 -19.11 -2.28
C PHE A 17 8.27 -19.91 -1.27
N LEU A 18 9.34 -20.59 -1.72
CA LEU A 18 10.24 -21.34 -0.84
C LEU A 18 10.89 -20.44 0.22
N LEU A 19 11.37 -19.26 -0.17
CA LEU A 19 11.96 -18.29 0.77
C LEU A 19 10.93 -17.78 1.79
N HIS A 20 9.69 -17.56 1.39
CA HIS A 20 8.62 -17.13 2.30
C HIS A 20 8.18 -18.24 3.26
N LEU A 21 8.30 -19.52 2.87
CA LEU A 21 7.97 -20.66 3.71
C LEU A 21 8.97 -20.90 4.85
N ILE A 22 10.19 -20.36 4.77
CA ILE A 22 11.23 -20.56 5.79
C ILE A 22 10.74 -20.12 7.17
N ALA A 23 10.07 -18.96 7.26
CA ALA A 23 9.57 -18.41 8.52
C ALA A 23 8.41 -19.19 9.17
N PRO A 24 7.31 -19.52 8.47
CA PRO A 24 6.25 -20.33 9.06
C PRO A 24 6.74 -21.75 9.40
N LEU A 25 7.64 -22.32 8.60
CA LEU A 25 8.24 -23.62 8.90
C LEU A 25 9.15 -23.57 10.12
N SER A 26 9.98 -22.53 10.27
CA SER A 26 10.85 -22.38 11.44
C SER A 26 10.07 -22.21 12.73
N VAL A 27 8.99 -21.42 12.70
CA VAL A 27 8.06 -21.27 13.83
C VAL A 27 7.36 -22.59 14.15
N ALA A 28 6.83 -23.29 13.14
CA ALA A 28 6.14 -24.57 13.35
C ALA A 28 7.08 -25.66 13.90
N CYS A 29 8.27 -25.82 13.32
CA CYS A 29 9.27 -26.78 13.80
C CYS A 29 9.73 -26.47 15.23
N SER A 30 9.96 -25.19 15.54
CA SER A 30 10.35 -24.76 16.89
C SER A 30 9.24 -25.06 17.90
N LEU A 31 7.98 -24.77 17.56
CA LEU A 31 6.83 -25.04 18.42
C LEU A 31 6.62 -26.55 18.65
N VAL A 32 6.67 -27.36 17.59
CA VAL A 32 6.53 -28.82 17.67
C VAL A 32 7.65 -29.43 18.52
N SER A 33 8.88 -28.95 18.36
CA SER A 33 10.02 -29.42 19.16
C SER A 33 9.88 -29.10 20.66
N LEU A 34 9.13 -28.05 21.00
CA LEU A 34 8.85 -27.64 22.37
C LEU A 34 7.68 -28.42 22.99
N LEU A 35 6.68 -28.78 22.18
CA LEU A 35 5.46 -29.46 22.63
C LEU A 35 5.55 -31.00 22.56
N ALA A 36 6.37 -31.55 21.67
CA ALA A 36 6.48 -32.98 21.42
C ALA A 36 7.94 -33.40 21.24
N ARG A 37 8.28 -34.60 21.74
CA ARG A 37 9.56 -35.23 21.37
C ARG A 37 9.47 -35.71 19.93
N LEU A 38 10.18 -35.04 19.04
CA LEU A 38 10.29 -35.44 17.64
C LEU A 38 10.93 -36.83 17.55
N PRO A 39 10.42 -37.72 16.68
CA PRO A 39 10.98 -39.07 16.49
C PRO A 39 12.37 -39.04 15.82
N PHE A 40 12.76 -37.91 15.23
CA PHE A 40 14.06 -37.70 14.58
C PHE A 40 14.85 -36.59 15.28
N GLN A 41 16.16 -36.80 15.47
CA GLN A 41 17.05 -35.76 15.99
C GLN A 41 17.56 -34.87 14.86
N LEU A 42 17.08 -33.63 14.82
CA LEU A 42 17.67 -32.60 13.95
C LEU A 42 19.06 -32.21 14.48
N PRO A 43 20.04 -31.93 13.60
CA PRO A 43 21.34 -31.41 14.02
C PRO A 43 21.18 -30.16 14.89
N ARG A 44 21.95 -30.06 15.98
CA ARG A 44 21.86 -28.93 16.93
C ARG A 44 22.02 -27.57 16.25
N ALA A 45 22.90 -27.47 15.25
CA ALA A 45 23.09 -26.26 14.46
C ALA A 45 21.82 -25.84 13.70
N LEU A 46 21.11 -26.81 13.10
CA LEU A 46 19.86 -26.55 12.38
C LEU A 46 18.73 -26.18 13.34
N GLN A 47 18.65 -26.80 14.52
CA GLN A 47 17.69 -26.42 15.56
C GLN A 47 17.94 -24.99 16.05
N ALA A 48 19.19 -24.63 16.32
CA ALA A 48 19.57 -23.28 16.72
C ALA A 48 19.21 -22.25 15.63
N TRP A 49 19.48 -22.59 14.36
CA TRP A 49 19.11 -21.76 13.22
C TRP A 49 17.59 -21.53 13.14
N LEU A 50 16.78 -22.60 13.19
CA LEU A 50 15.32 -22.50 13.14
C LEU A 50 14.76 -21.71 14.34
N ALA A 51 15.33 -21.87 15.53
CA ALA A 51 14.93 -21.12 16.71
C ALA A 51 15.25 -19.62 16.58
N LEU A 52 16.42 -19.26 16.04
CA LEU A 52 16.78 -17.87 15.76
C LEU A 52 15.86 -17.24 14.72
N GLU A 53 15.55 -17.97 13.65
CA GLU A 53 14.64 -17.53 12.60
C GLU A 53 13.22 -17.31 13.15
N ALA A 54 12.72 -18.24 13.97
CA ALA A 54 11.42 -18.12 14.63
C ALA A 54 11.38 -16.94 15.61
N LEU A 55 12.44 -16.74 16.40
CA LEU A 55 12.55 -15.61 17.32
C LEU A 55 12.58 -14.28 16.55
N PHE A 56 13.35 -14.19 15.47
CA PHE A 56 13.40 -13.01 14.63
C PHE A 56 12.03 -12.68 14.02
N TYR A 57 11.34 -13.68 13.47
CA TYR A 57 10.01 -13.49 12.90
C TYR A 57 9.02 -12.97 13.96
N LEU A 58 8.97 -13.60 15.13
CA LEU A 58 7.98 -13.27 16.16
C LEU A 58 8.31 -11.97 16.93
N ALA A 59 9.58 -11.77 17.30
CA ALA A 59 9.99 -10.68 18.17
C ALA A 59 10.44 -9.41 17.43
N VAL A 60 10.81 -9.51 16.15
CA VAL A 60 11.25 -8.36 15.35
C VAL A 60 10.24 -8.07 14.24
N TYR A 61 9.99 -9.02 13.35
CA TYR A 61 9.18 -8.75 12.15
C TYR A 61 7.73 -8.44 12.47
N LEU A 62 7.04 -9.28 13.26
CA LEU A 62 5.63 -9.04 13.61
C LEU A 62 5.39 -7.70 14.32
N PRO A 63 6.11 -7.34 15.41
CA PRO A 63 5.90 -6.06 16.07
C PRO A 63 6.29 -4.88 15.19
N LEU A 64 7.38 -4.99 14.42
CA LEU A 64 7.79 -3.93 13.49
C LEU A 64 6.75 -3.72 12.39
N ASN A 65 6.23 -4.79 11.79
CA ASN A 65 5.15 -4.70 10.81
C ASN A 65 3.93 -4.02 11.43
N LYS A 66 3.49 -4.45 12.63
CA LYS A 66 2.37 -3.81 13.33
C LYS A 66 2.61 -2.32 13.61
N TYR A 67 3.83 -1.94 13.97
CA TYR A 67 4.20 -0.55 14.21
C TYR A 67 4.16 0.28 12.91
N LEU A 68 4.75 -0.23 11.83
CA LEU A 68 4.83 0.46 10.54
C LEU A 68 3.47 0.56 9.82
N GLN A 69 2.55 -0.38 10.06
CA GLN A 69 1.18 -0.30 9.54
C GLN A 69 0.29 0.70 10.31
N ARG A 70 0.79 1.36 11.35
CA ARG A 70 0.03 2.37 12.08
C ARG A 70 -0.16 3.61 11.21
N ALA A 71 -1.36 4.21 11.28
CA ALA A 71 -1.65 5.45 10.58
C ALA A 71 -0.59 6.52 10.88
N ALA A 72 -0.03 7.12 9.83
CA ALA A 72 0.97 8.16 9.95
C ALA A 72 0.35 9.40 10.62
N LYS A 73 1.11 10.02 11.53
CA LYS A 73 0.73 11.33 12.10
C LYS A 73 1.19 12.40 11.12
N HIS A 74 0.24 12.96 10.39
CA HIS A 74 0.49 14.08 9.49
C HIS A 74 0.53 15.41 10.26
N PRO A 75 1.32 16.40 9.80
CA PRO A 75 1.23 17.75 10.35
C PRO A 75 -0.18 18.30 10.13
N VAL A 76 -0.57 19.28 10.95
CA VAL A 76 -1.86 19.96 10.82
C VAL A 76 -1.95 20.52 9.39
N PRO A 77 -3.03 20.22 8.64
CA PRO A 77 -3.16 20.71 7.28
C PRO A 77 -3.15 22.25 7.29
N PRO A 78 -2.49 22.88 6.29
CA PRO A 78 -2.45 24.34 6.19
C PRO A 78 -3.85 24.91 6.02
N CYS A 79 -4.03 26.21 6.22
CA CYS A 79 -5.36 26.83 6.13
C CYS A 79 -6.01 26.62 4.75
N ARG A 80 -7.35 26.76 4.67
CA ARG A 80 -8.11 26.57 3.42
C ARG A 80 -7.57 27.43 2.27
N ALA A 81 -7.16 28.67 2.54
CA ALA A 81 -6.63 29.58 1.52
C ALA A 81 -5.31 29.07 0.92
N ASP A 82 -4.40 28.56 1.76
CA ASP A 82 -3.12 28.00 1.31
C ASP A 82 -3.31 26.69 0.55
N ARG A 83 -4.23 25.81 1.01
CA ARG A 83 -4.60 24.59 0.29
C ARG A 83 -5.15 24.89 -1.09
N ARG A 84 -6.04 25.88 -1.20
CA ARG A 84 -6.58 26.36 -2.48
C ARG A 84 -5.49 26.89 -3.40
N LYS A 85 -4.53 27.66 -2.87
CA LYS A 85 -3.38 28.15 -3.64
C LYS A 85 -2.51 27.01 -4.15
N LEU A 86 -2.28 25.99 -3.33
CA LEU A 86 -1.55 24.79 -3.73
C LEU A 86 -2.30 24.01 -4.81
N PHE A 87 -3.61 23.81 -4.63
CA PHE A 87 -4.48 23.18 -5.62
C PHE A 87 -4.38 23.88 -6.97
N LEU A 88 -4.61 25.19 -7.02
CA LEU A 88 -4.55 25.97 -8.27
C LEU A 88 -3.16 25.88 -8.92
N LYS A 89 -2.10 25.92 -8.12
CA LYS A 89 -0.73 25.76 -8.64
C LYS A 89 -0.52 24.39 -9.28
N CYS A 90 -0.97 23.31 -8.64
CA CYS A 90 -0.90 21.97 -9.21
C CYS A 90 -1.75 21.88 -10.48
N HIS A 91 -2.98 22.37 -10.40
CA HIS A 91 -4.00 22.36 -11.44
C HIS A 91 -3.55 23.06 -12.73
N ASN A 92 -2.95 24.24 -12.63
CA ASN A 92 -2.45 25.01 -13.78
C ASN A 92 -1.25 24.36 -14.49
N ASN A 93 -0.61 23.37 -13.86
CA ASN A 93 0.54 22.66 -14.42
C ASN A 93 0.17 21.26 -14.95
N ILE A 94 -1.13 20.96 -15.12
CA ILE A 94 -1.60 19.68 -15.67
C ILE A 94 -1.71 19.80 -17.20
N PRO A 95 -0.81 19.18 -17.99
CA PRO A 95 -0.88 19.26 -19.45
C PRO A 95 -2.00 18.38 -20.04
N ASP A 96 -2.23 17.20 -19.45
CA ASP A 96 -3.30 16.28 -19.84
C ASP A 96 -4.08 15.84 -18.59
N PRO A 97 -5.27 16.43 -18.33
CA PRO A 97 -6.07 16.12 -17.15
C PRO A 97 -6.65 14.71 -17.17
N ALA A 98 -6.93 14.14 -18.35
CA ALA A 98 -7.47 12.79 -18.46
C ALA A 98 -6.40 11.75 -18.13
N GLN A 99 -5.19 11.91 -18.66
CA GLN A 99 -4.07 11.04 -18.33
C GLN A 99 -3.64 11.21 -16.87
N TYR A 100 -3.62 12.44 -16.36
CA TYR A 100 -3.32 12.73 -14.95
C TYR A 100 -4.22 11.91 -14.02
N LEU A 101 -5.54 12.01 -14.18
CA LEU A 101 -6.48 11.22 -13.37
C LEU A 101 -6.27 9.72 -13.57
N ARG A 102 -6.18 9.23 -14.80
CA ARG A 102 -5.96 7.79 -15.04
C ARG A 102 -4.73 7.28 -14.30
N LYS A 103 -3.63 8.03 -14.28
CA LYS A 103 -2.41 7.63 -13.56
C LYS A 103 -2.64 7.55 -12.04
N TRP A 104 -3.33 8.52 -11.47
CA TRP A 104 -3.70 8.51 -10.04
C TRP A 104 -4.72 7.44 -9.68
N PHE A 105 -5.51 6.97 -10.63
CA PHE A 105 -6.48 5.89 -10.48
C PHE A 105 -5.98 4.54 -11.02
N ARG A 106 -4.66 4.26 -10.94
CA ARG A 106 -4.06 2.96 -11.30
C ARG A 106 -4.33 2.53 -12.76
N ASN A 107 -4.38 3.50 -13.67
CA ASN A 107 -4.76 3.36 -15.08
C ASN A 107 -6.20 2.84 -15.32
N ALA A 108 -7.12 3.03 -14.35
CA ALA A 108 -8.52 2.67 -14.51
C ALA A 108 -9.18 3.33 -15.75
N PRO A 109 -10.22 2.70 -16.33
CA PRO A 109 -11.01 3.31 -17.39
C PRO A 109 -11.65 4.62 -16.91
N VAL A 110 -11.72 5.63 -17.78
CA VAL A 110 -12.27 6.95 -17.42
C VAL A 110 -13.75 6.87 -17.05
N SER A 111 -14.49 5.88 -17.57
CA SER A 111 -15.89 5.61 -17.22
C SER A 111 -16.07 5.15 -15.78
N GLU A 112 -15.05 4.55 -15.17
CA GLU A 112 -15.11 4.11 -13.77
C GLU A 112 -14.67 5.18 -12.78
N ILE A 113 -14.08 6.28 -13.27
CA ILE A 113 -13.67 7.43 -12.44
C ILE A 113 -14.85 8.40 -12.35
N LYS A 114 -15.61 8.28 -11.26
CA LYS A 114 -16.77 9.13 -10.99
C LYS A 114 -16.46 10.24 -9.99
N ARG A 115 -17.41 11.14 -9.81
CA ARG A 115 -17.28 12.34 -8.97
C ARG A 115 -16.84 12.01 -7.54
N ASP A 116 -17.40 10.97 -6.93
CA ASP A 116 -17.06 10.58 -5.55
C ASP A 116 -15.64 10.04 -5.44
N ASN A 117 -15.15 9.33 -6.47
CA ASN A 117 -13.78 8.81 -6.52
C ASN A 117 -12.78 9.98 -6.57
N VAL A 118 -13.10 11.06 -7.30
CA VAL A 118 -12.25 12.26 -7.39
C VAL A 118 -12.24 13.05 -6.08
N LYS A 119 -13.38 13.18 -5.40
CA LYS A 119 -13.43 13.77 -4.04
C LYS A 119 -12.56 12.99 -3.06
N ASP A 120 -12.63 11.67 -3.12
CA ASP A 120 -11.79 10.77 -2.33
C ASP A 120 -10.29 10.95 -2.61
N PHE A 121 -9.92 11.18 -3.87
CA PHE A 121 -8.54 11.49 -4.25
C PHE A 121 -8.08 12.83 -3.66
N PHE A 122 -8.87 13.89 -3.78
CA PHE A 122 -8.50 15.20 -3.24
C PHE A 122 -8.48 15.26 -1.72
N ARG A 123 -9.36 14.52 -1.06
CA ARG A 123 -9.34 14.37 0.39
C ARG A 123 -8.00 13.80 0.87
N TRP A 124 -7.51 12.77 0.19
CA TRP A 124 -6.16 12.27 0.46
C TRP A 124 -5.08 13.31 0.09
N ALA A 125 -5.11 13.85 -1.13
CA ALA A 125 -4.01 14.64 -1.68
C ALA A 125 -3.77 15.97 -0.97
N PHE A 126 -4.82 16.65 -0.49
CA PHE A 126 -4.72 18.00 0.10
C PHE A 126 -5.04 18.04 1.60
N LEU A 127 -5.81 17.08 2.12
CA LEU A 127 -6.20 17.04 3.53
C LEU A 127 -5.48 15.93 4.31
N ASN A 128 -4.72 15.06 3.63
CA ASN A 128 -4.00 13.92 4.24
C ASN A 128 -4.91 13.02 5.11
N THR A 129 -6.22 12.98 4.82
CA THR A 129 -7.19 12.17 5.57
C THR A 129 -7.96 11.24 4.64
N GLY A 130 -8.28 10.05 5.16
CA GLY A 130 -9.17 9.10 4.51
C GLY A 130 -10.60 9.20 5.02
N ASP A 131 -10.78 9.84 6.18
CA ASP A 131 -12.04 9.89 6.91
C ASP A 131 -12.93 10.99 6.35
N TYR A 132 -14.23 10.69 6.24
CA TYR A 132 -15.20 11.66 5.80
C TYR A 132 -15.44 12.72 6.88
N ASP A 133 -15.37 13.99 6.49
CA ASP A 133 -15.66 15.14 7.32
C ASP A 133 -16.39 16.18 6.47
N SER A 134 -17.63 16.49 6.87
CA SER A 134 -18.52 17.41 6.16
C SER A 134 -17.98 18.84 6.10
N THR A 135 -17.04 19.20 6.98
CA THR A 135 -16.40 20.53 7.00
C THR A 135 -15.67 20.83 5.69
N TYR A 136 -15.19 19.80 4.97
CA TYR A 136 -14.43 19.96 3.74
C TYR A 136 -15.25 19.72 2.47
N ASP A 137 -16.54 19.41 2.59
CA ASP A 137 -17.34 19.04 1.41
C ASP A 137 -17.43 20.18 0.39
N GLU A 138 -17.57 21.42 0.84
CA GLU A 138 -17.56 22.60 -0.04
C GLU A 138 -16.22 22.78 -0.78
N GLU A 139 -15.10 22.55 -0.09
CA GLU A 139 -13.75 22.67 -0.67
C GLU A 139 -13.47 21.55 -1.68
N LEU A 140 -13.86 20.32 -1.37
CA LEU A 140 -13.73 19.18 -2.28
C LEU A 140 -14.65 19.31 -3.50
N GLU A 141 -15.83 19.89 -3.31
CA GLU A 141 -16.77 20.19 -4.39
C GLU A 141 -16.18 21.25 -5.35
N GLU A 142 -15.59 22.32 -4.81
CA GLU A 142 -14.87 23.33 -5.59
C GLU A 142 -13.75 22.69 -6.43
N TYR A 143 -12.88 21.88 -5.82
CA TYR A 143 -11.77 21.22 -6.52
C TYR A 143 -12.23 20.26 -7.61
N THR A 144 -13.33 19.56 -7.35
CA THR A 144 -13.91 18.65 -8.34
C THR A 144 -14.44 19.42 -9.55
N GLN A 145 -15.12 20.55 -9.32
CA GLN A 145 -15.63 21.40 -10.40
C GLN A 145 -14.50 21.99 -11.25
N GLU A 146 -13.40 22.42 -10.63
CA GLU A 146 -12.23 22.92 -11.38
C GLU A 146 -11.64 21.81 -12.27
N ILE A 147 -11.53 20.57 -11.78
CA ILE A 147 -11.09 19.45 -12.63
C ILE A 147 -12.05 19.13 -13.77
N GLU A 148 -13.36 19.21 -13.54
CA GLU A 148 -14.36 19.05 -14.61
C GLU A 148 -14.20 20.12 -15.69
N LYS A 149 -13.87 21.36 -15.31
CA LYS A 149 -13.56 22.44 -16.25
C LYS A 149 -12.32 22.12 -17.09
N LEU A 150 -11.22 21.64 -16.48
CA LEU A 150 -10.02 21.24 -17.25
C LEU A 150 -10.29 20.06 -18.19
N LEU A 151 -11.09 19.09 -17.75
CA LEU A 151 -11.46 17.95 -18.58
C LEU A 151 -12.40 18.34 -19.75
N GLY A 152 -13.00 19.53 -19.71
CA GLY A 152 -14.02 19.96 -20.67
C GLY A 152 -15.31 19.14 -20.60
N LYS A 153 -15.52 18.37 -19.52
CA LYS A 153 -16.70 17.51 -19.33
C LYS A 153 -17.01 17.32 -17.85
N LYS A 154 -18.29 17.11 -17.55
CA LYS A 154 -18.73 16.69 -16.21
C LYS A 154 -18.42 15.21 -15.99
N LEU A 155 -18.00 14.87 -14.77
CA LEU A 155 -17.86 13.49 -14.33
C LEU A 155 -19.23 12.93 -14.00
N GLU A 156 -19.41 11.62 -14.21
CA GLU A 156 -20.65 10.95 -13.85
C GLU A 156 -20.89 11.04 -12.33
N PRO A 157 -22.14 11.25 -11.90
CA PRO A 157 -22.47 11.28 -10.49
C PRO A 157 -22.32 9.90 -9.83
N GLY A 158 -22.04 9.92 -8.53
CA GLY A 158 -21.89 8.72 -7.70
C GLY A 158 -20.48 8.15 -7.69
N ARG A 159 -20.39 6.86 -7.34
CA ARG A 159 -19.14 6.14 -7.12
C ARG A 159 -18.97 5.05 -8.18
N GLY A 160 -17.81 5.06 -8.84
CA GLY A 160 -17.37 3.98 -9.72
C GLY A 160 -16.39 3.04 -9.03
N ASN A 161 -15.96 2.01 -9.75
CA ASN A 161 -15.07 0.96 -9.23
C ASN A 161 -13.60 1.38 -9.12
N ALA A 162 -13.23 2.54 -9.69
CA ALA A 162 -11.85 3.01 -9.69
C ALA A 162 -11.35 3.35 -8.27
N LYS A 163 -10.15 2.85 -7.92
CA LYS A 163 -9.47 3.18 -6.67
C LYS A 163 -8.35 4.18 -6.93
N CYS A 164 -8.38 5.32 -6.24
CA CYS A 164 -7.27 6.26 -6.25
C CYS A 164 -6.09 5.72 -5.44
N LEU A 165 -4.87 6.07 -5.84
CA LEU A 165 -3.69 5.90 -5.02
C LEU A 165 -3.78 6.81 -3.79
N ARG A 166 -3.53 6.25 -2.61
CA ARG A 166 -3.43 7.02 -1.35
C ARG A 166 -2.15 6.65 -0.62
N LEU A 167 -1.04 7.14 -1.12
CA LEU A 167 0.31 6.68 -0.75
C LEU A 167 0.63 6.79 0.75
N THR A 168 -0.02 7.72 1.46
CA THR A 168 0.21 7.95 2.90
C THR A 168 -0.80 7.25 3.81
N LEU A 169 -1.90 6.73 3.25
CA LEU A 169 -3.00 6.12 4.02
C LEU A 169 -3.15 4.62 3.75
N GLU A 170 -2.79 4.18 2.54
CA GLU A 170 -2.82 2.76 2.19
C GLU A 170 -1.70 2.01 2.92
N LYS A 171 -2.04 0.80 3.39
CA LYS A 171 -1.09 -0.10 4.03
C LYS A 171 0.01 -0.47 3.04
N VAL A 172 1.26 -0.40 3.49
CA VAL A 172 2.39 -0.88 2.71
C VAL A 172 2.50 -2.38 2.93
N GLU A 173 2.34 -3.19 1.90
CA GLU A 173 2.52 -4.64 2.02
C GLU A 173 4.00 -4.96 2.33
N MET A 174 4.29 -5.20 3.61
CA MET A 174 5.60 -5.66 4.04
C MET A 174 5.73 -7.15 3.78
N LEU A 175 6.83 -7.55 3.17
CA LEU A 175 7.22 -8.95 3.00
C LEU A 175 8.28 -9.30 4.03
N HIS A 176 8.12 -10.45 4.69
CA HIS A 176 9.15 -10.99 5.57
C HIS A 176 10.35 -11.44 4.76
N ARG A 177 11.55 -11.03 5.18
CA ARG A 177 12.82 -11.56 4.70
C ARG A 177 13.47 -12.33 5.83
N SER A 178 13.98 -13.52 5.55
CA SER A 178 14.57 -14.38 6.57
C SER A 178 15.75 -13.72 7.27
N LEU A 179 16.07 -14.17 8.48
CA LEU A 179 17.26 -13.70 9.19
C LEU A 179 18.53 -13.94 8.37
N THR A 180 18.57 -15.04 7.59
CA THR A 180 19.65 -15.33 6.64
C THR A 180 19.98 -14.17 5.70
N TRP A 181 18.99 -13.35 5.35
CA TRP A 181 19.21 -12.25 4.42
C TRP A 181 20.02 -11.10 5.04
N TYR A 182 20.09 -11.05 6.37
CA TYR A 182 20.74 -9.98 7.13
C TYR A 182 22.07 -10.38 7.78
N LEU A 183 22.43 -11.67 7.70
CA LEU A 183 23.71 -12.21 8.17
C LEU A 183 24.68 -12.34 6.99
#